data_AF-A0A1F3D1M7-F1
#
_entry.id   AF-A0A1F3D1M7-F1
#
_cell.length_a   1.000
_cell.length_b   1.000
_cell.length_c   1.000
_cell.angle_alpha   90.00
_cell.angle_beta   90.00
_cell.angle_gamma   90.00
#
_symmetry.space_group_name_H-M   'P 1'
#
loop_
_entity.id
_entity.type
_entity.pdbx_description
1 polymer ?
#
loop_
_entity_poly.entity_id
_entity_poly.type
_entity_poly.pdbx_seq_one_letter_code
_entity_poly.pdbx_strand_id
1 'polypeptide(L)'
;MKFKNILFCLLIISLLIGGCKKAKQHKLTGSWNLLPQTAAQQSTKVLYTFASDNVLYRITNDTIVDTANYELKKDFVKYYLAITNLDEYSNANYYIEKLNRKILILQCQSPYLRKEFTRHN
;
A
#
# COMPACT_ATOMS: atom_id res chain seq x y z
N MET A 1 -17.51 -29.65 31.13
CA MET A 1 -17.12 -28.27 30.78
C MET A 1 -15.68 -28.26 30.20
N LYS A 2 -15.44 -28.88 29.02
CA LYS A 2 -14.06 -29.01 28.48
C LYS A 2 -13.99 -28.83 26.96
N PHE A 3 -14.94 -29.37 26.19
CA PHE A 3 -14.91 -29.26 24.72
C PHE A 3 -15.54 -27.97 24.16
N LYS A 4 -16.65 -27.50 24.77
CA LYS A 4 -17.39 -26.31 24.32
C LYS A 4 -16.56 -25.02 24.44
N ASN A 5 -15.68 -24.95 25.45
CA ASN A 5 -14.80 -23.80 25.67
C ASN A 5 -13.61 -23.79 24.70
N ILE A 6 -13.11 -24.97 24.29
CA ILE A 6 -12.03 -25.09 23.30
C ILE A 6 -12.52 -24.67 21.91
N LEU A 7 -13.74 -25.09 21.54
CA LEU A 7 -14.36 -24.71 20.26
C LEU A 7 -14.57 -23.19 20.16
N PHE A 8 -14.96 -22.56 21.28
CA PHE A 8 -15.14 -21.12 21.37
C PHE A 8 -13.82 -20.35 21.23
N CYS A 9 -12.73 -20.83 21.85
CA CYS A 9 -11.40 -20.25 21.67
C CYS A 9 -10.89 -20.35 20.22
N LEU A 10 -11.09 -21.49 19.55
CA LEU A 10 -10.70 -21.67 18.14
C LEU A 10 -11.45 -20.73 17.20
N LEU A 11 -12.71 -20.44 17.49
CA LEU A 11 -13.56 -19.56 16.68
C LEU A 11 -13.19 -18.08 16.86
N ILE A 12 -12.77 -17.67 18.06
CA ILE A 12 -12.24 -16.32 18.31
C ILE A 12 -10.88 -16.14 17.62
N ILE A 13 -10.03 -17.16 17.67
CA ILE A 13 -8.70 -17.13 17.02
C ILE A 13 -8.85 -16.97 15.50
N SER A 14 -9.78 -17.67 14.85
CA SER A 14 -9.98 -17.56 13.40
C SER A 14 -10.47 -16.17 12.95
N LEU A 15 -11.27 -15.48 13.78
CA LEU A 15 -11.75 -14.12 13.52
C LEU A 15 -10.63 -13.06 13.59
N LEU A 16 -9.63 -13.26 14.45
CA LEU A 16 -8.55 -12.27 14.67
C LEU A 16 -7.47 -12.27 13.57
N ILE A 17 -7.33 -13.37 12.82
CA ILE A 17 -6.30 -13.53 11.77
C ILE A 17 -6.80 -13.02 10.39
N GLY A 18 -8.09 -12.73 10.31
CA GLY A 18 -8.82 -12.32 9.11
C GLY A 18 -8.72 -10.83 8.78
N GLY A 19 -7.52 -10.25 8.74
CA GLY A 19 -7.37 -8.98 7.99
C GLY A 19 -7.93 -9.21 6.57
N CYS A 20 -8.90 -8.40 6.14
CA CYS A 20 -9.57 -8.54 4.85
C CYS A 20 -8.84 -7.76 3.75
N LYS A 21 -8.38 -8.46 2.70
CA LYS A 21 -7.69 -7.86 1.54
C LYS A 21 -8.54 -6.77 0.88
N LYS A 22 -9.86 -7.00 0.71
CA LYS A 22 -10.79 -6.02 0.13
C LYS A 22 -10.86 -4.72 0.95
N ALA A 23 -10.91 -4.82 2.27
CA ALA A 23 -10.97 -3.64 3.14
C ALA A 23 -9.69 -2.78 3.05
N LYS A 24 -8.51 -3.42 2.92
CA LYS A 24 -7.25 -2.70 2.68
C LYS A 24 -7.17 -2.12 1.28
N GLN A 25 -7.61 -2.86 0.27
CA GLN A 25 -7.65 -2.36 -1.11
C GLN A 25 -8.54 -1.11 -1.21
N HIS A 26 -9.73 -1.14 -0.62
CA HIS A 26 -10.61 0.03 -0.55
C HIS A 26 -9.95 1.24 0.13
N LYS A 27 -9.16 1.03 1.20
CA LYS A 27 -8.42 2.12 1.85
C LYS A 27 -7.29 2.66 0.98
N LEU A 28 -6.64 1.79 0.20
CA LEU A 28 -5.53 2.13 -0.69
C LEU A 28 -6.01 2.90 -1.92
N THR A 29 -7.13 2.49 -2.53
CA THR A 29 -7.68 3.12 -3.73
C THR A 29 -7.89 4.62 -3.54
N GLY A 30 -7.56 5.38 -4.58
CA GLY A 30 -7.54 6.85 -4.59
C GLY A 30 -6.13 7.43 -4.72
N SER A 31 -6.03 8.75 -4.53
CA SER A 31 -4.84 9.53 -4.84
C SER A 31 -4.04 9.91 -3.59
N TRP A 32 -2.71 9.89 -3.72
CA TRP A 32 -1.74 10.02 -2.64
C TRP A 32 -0.56 10.89 -3.08
N ASN A 33 -0.34 12.01 -2.38
CA ASN A 33 0.83 12.85 -2.59
C ASN A 33 2.05 12.16 -1.99
N LEU A 34 3.06 11.88 -2.82
CA LEU A 34 4.35 11.37 -2.36
C LEU A 34 5.13 12.52 -1.72
N LEU A 35 5.61 12.32 -0.49
CA LEU A 35 6.52 13.26 0.15
C LEU A 35 7.90 13.23 -0.55
N PRO A 36 8.60 14.37 -0.66
CA PRO A 36 9.93 14.43 -1.27
C PRO A 36 10.87 13.39 -0.69
N GLN A 37 11.51 12.60 -1.55
CA GLN A 37 12.45 11.55 -1.13
C GLN A 37 13.87 12.10 -0.98
N THR A 38 14.15 13.25 -1.60
CA THR A 38 15.41 13.99 -1.50
C THR A 38 15.16 15.50 -1.41
N ALA A 39 16.17 16.26 -0.99
CA ALA A 39 16.09 17.72 -0.94
C ALA A 39 15.84 18.35 -2.32
N ALA A 40 16.36 17.74 -3.39
CA ALA A 40 16.16 18.23 -4.76
C ALA A 40 14.71 18.09 -5.25
N GLN A 41 13.89 17.26 -4.62
CA GLN A 41 12.50 17.00 -5.02
C GLN A 41 11.48 17.88 -4.28
N GLN A 42 11.90 18.83 -3.43
CA GLN A 42 10.97 19.63 -2.63
C GLN A 42 9.96 20.44 -3.46
N SER A 43 10.33 20.87 -4.67
CA SER A 43 9.46 21.60 -5.58
C SER A 43 8.65 20.70 -6.52
N THR A 44 8.98 19.40 -6.59
CA THR A 44 8.34 18.45 -7.50
C THR A 44 7.12 17.84 -6.83
N LYS A 45 5.93 18.10 -7.37
CA LYS A 45 4.69 17.47 -6.89
C LYS A 45 4.54 16.12 -7.58
N VAL A 46 4.62 15.04 -6.80
CA VAL A 46 4.40 13.68 -7.29
C VAL A 46 3.16 13.10 -6.64
N LEU A 47 2.21 12.64 -7.46
CA LEU A 47 0.92 12.10 -7.06
C LEU A 47 0.77 10.68 -7.60
N TYR A 48 0.41 9.74 -6.72
CA TYR A 48 0.16 8.34 -7.06
C TYR A 48 -1.34 8.09 -6.94
N THR A 49 -1.99 7.63 -8.01
CA THR A 49 -3.41 7.27 -8.01
C THR A 49 -3.57 5.78 -8.21
N PHE A 50 -4.02 5.08 -7.17
CA PHE A 50 -4.35 3.66 -7.20
C PHE A 50 -5.81 3.48 -7.62
N ALA A 51 -6.03 3.05 -8.86
CA ALA A 51 -7.36 2.82 -9.43
C ALA A 51 -7.90 1.42 -9.10
N SER A 52 -9.22 1.25 -9.13
CA SER A 52 -9.89 0.01 -8.70
C SER A 52 -9.59 -1.22 -9.56
N ASP A 53 -9.06 -1.01 -10.77
CA ASP A 53 -8.68 -2.02 -11.77
C ASP A 53 -7.21 -2.47 -11.66
N ASN A 54 -6.55 -2.21 -10.51
CA ASN A 54 -5.14 -2.54 -10.27
C ASN A 54 -4.16 -1.75 -11.13
N VAL A 55 -4.58 -0.58 -11.63
CA VAL A 55 -3.73 0.38 -12.34
C VAL A 55 -3.23 1.46 -11.39
N LEU A 56 -1.96 1.82 -11.51
CA LEU A 56 -1.32 2.92 -10.81
C LEU A 56 -0.94 4.01 -11.81
N TYR A 57 -1.44 5.21 -11.61
CA TYR A 57 -0.99 6.39 -12.35
C TYR A 57 -0.01 7.20 -11.52
N ARG A 58 1.12 7.56 -12.10
CA ARG A 58 2.04 8.55 -11.53
C ARG A 58 1.93 9.86 -12.28
N ILE A 59 1.56 10.90 -11.54
CA ILE A 59 1.42 12.26 -12.04
C ILE A 59 2.53 13.10 -11.43
N THR A 60 3.25 13.84 -12.26
CA THR A 60 4.28 14.80 -11.83
C THR A 60 3.91 16.17 -12.36
N ASN A 61 3.81 17.17 -11.49
CA ASN A 61 3.42 18.54 -11.86
C ASN A 61 2.19 18.57 -12.78
N ASP A 62 1.12 17.87 -12.37
CA ASP A 62 -0.19 17.79 -13.03
C ASP A 62 -0.22 17.09 -14.40
N THR A 63 0.89 16.47 -14.82
CA THR A 63 0.96 15.65 -16.03
C THR A 63 1.12 14.17 -15.66
N ILE A 64 0.33 13.28 -16.26
CA ILE A 64 0.55 11.83 -16.13
C ILE A 64 1.86 11.51 -16.84
N VAL A 65 2.83 11.01 -16.08
CA VAL A 65 4.16 10.66 -16.62
C VAL A 65 4.26 9.15 -16.86
N ASP A 66 3.60 8.35 -16.02
CA ASP A 66 3.68 6.88 -16.12
C ASP A 66 2.37 6.21 -15.72
N THR A 67 2.16 5.01 -16.31
CA THR A 67 1.10 4.08 -15.95
C THR A 67 1.73 2.73 -15.62
N ALA A 68 1.40 2.21 -14.46
CA ALA A 68 1.96 0.99 -13.89
C ALA A 68 0.83 0.07 -13.40
N ASN A 69 1.21 -1.15 -12.99
CA ASN A 69 0.29 -2.07 -12.33
C ASN A 69 0.64 -2.15 -10.85
N TYR A 70 -0.38 -2.38 -10.02
CA TYR A 70 -0.17 -2.69 -8.61
C TYR A 70 -0.99 -3.89 -8.16
N GLU A 71 -0.48 -4.66 -7.21
CA GLU A 71 -1.21 -5.76 -6.60
C GLU A 71 -1.07 -5.75 -5.08
N LEU A 72 -2.19 -5.78 -4.38
CA LEU A 72 -2.21 -5.99 -2.94
C LEU A 72 -2.07 -7.49 -2.62
N LYS A 73 -0.91 -7.91 -2.13
CA LYS A 73 -0.64 -9.28 -1.69
C LYS A 73 -0.75 -9.40 -0.17
N LYS A 74 -1.12 -10.57 0.31
CA LYS A 74 -1.12 -10.92 1.74
C LYS A 74 -0.21 -12.13 1.91
N ASP A 75 0.76 -12.03 2.78
CA ASP A 75 1.62 -13.15 3.17
C ASP A 75 1.59 -13.26 4.70
N PHE A 76 1.03 -14.37 5.17
CA PHE A 76 0.59 -14.60 6.55
C PHE A 76 -0.24 -13.43 7.11
N VAL A 77 0.35 -12.64 8.01
CA VAL A 77 -0.27 -11.49 8.68
C VAL A 77 0.11 -10.16 8.04
N LYS A 78 1.08 -10.15 7.11
CA LYS A 78 1.61 -8.94 6.50
C LYS A 78 0.96 -8.69 5.14
N TYR A 79 0.86 -7.41 4.79
CA TYR A 79 0.35 -6.95 3.51
C TYR A 79 1.44 -6.26 2.73
N TYR A 80 1.45 -6.52 1.43
CA TYR A 80 2.45 -6.05 0.51
C TYR A 80 1.77 -5.42 -0.69
N LEU A 81 2.38 -4.39 -1.22
CA LEU A 81 2.01 -3.76 -2.47
C LEU A 81 3.10 -4.07 -3.49
N ALA A 82 2.81 -4.97 -4.42
CA ALA A 82 3.66 -5.19 -5.57
C ALA A 82 3.38 -4.08 -6.57
N ILE A 83 4.40 -3.32 -6.99
CA ILE A 83 4.32 -2.33 -8.07
C ILE A 83 5.22 -2.80 -9.20
N THR A 84 4.68 -2.84 -10.42
CA THR A 84 5.40 -3.29 -11.62
C THR A 84 5.12 -2.34 -12.79
N ASN A 85 6.04 -2.25 -13.74
CA ASN A 85 5.93 -1.40 -14.93
C ASN A 85 5.86 0.11 -14.64
N LEU A 86 6.43 0.58 -13.53
CA LEU A 86 6.55 2.00 -13.22
C LEU A 86 7.91 2.56 -13.67
N ASP A 87 8.99 2.11 -13.04
CA ASP A 87 10.38 2.36 -13.45
C ASP A 87 11.34 1.43 -12.69
N GLU A 88 12.62 1.41 -13.08
CA GLU A 88 13.64 0.53 -12.48
C GLU A 88 13.83 0.75 -10.96
N TYR A 89 13.54 1.95 -10.45
CA TYR A 89 13.79 2.32 -9.05
C TYR A 89 12.55 2.17 -8.15
N SER A 90 11.36 2.11 -8.75
CA SER A 90 10.06 2.09 -8.06
C SER A 90 9.30 0.77 -8.28
N ASN A 91 9.77 -0.09 -9.17
CA ASN A 91 9.29 -1.47 -9.29
C ASN A 91 9.80 -2.30 -8.11
N ALA A 92 8.91 -2.68 -7.21
CA ALA A 92 9.27 -3.50 -6.05
C ALA A 92 8.04 -4.12 -5.35
N ASN A 93 8.31 -5.02 -4.41
CA ASN A 93 7.35 -5.46 -3.41
C ASN A 93 7.52 -4.61 -2.14
N TYR A 94 6.59 -3.71 -1.87
CA TYR A 94 6.60 -2.84 -0.71
C TYR A 94 5.77 -3.43 0.43
N TYR A 95 6.35 -3.55 1.62
CA TYR A 95 5.60 -3.75 2.85
C TYR A 95 4.73 -2.52 3.12
N ILE A 96 3.46 -2.75 3.45
CA ILE A 96 2.58 -1.68 3.91
C ILE A 96 2.79 -1.50 5.42
N GLU A 97 3.68 -0.59 5.78
CA GLU A 97 4.00 -0.25 7.18
C GLU A 97 2.80 0.47 7.83
N LYS A 98 2.18 1.41 7.12
CA LYS A 98 1.01 2.16 7.60
C LYS A 98 0.04 2.43 6.45
N LEU A 99 -1.24 2.22 6.69
CA LEU A 99 -2.33 2.59 5.78
C LEU A 99 -3.57 3.00 6.58
N ASN A 100 -3.90 4.29 6.54
CA ASN A 100 -5.13 4.84 7.08
C ASN A 100 -5.72 5.88 6.11
N ARG A 101 -6.74 6.65 6.49
CA ARG A 101 -7.38 7.62 5.57
C ARG A 101 -6.50 8.80 5.15
N LYS A 102 -5.40 9.06 5.86
CA LYS A 102 -4.55 10.24 5.68
C LYS A 102 -3.12 9.90 5.27
N ILE A 103 -2.62 8.73 5.68
CA ILE A 103 -1.20 8.36 5.57
C ILE A 103 -1.09 6.96 4.95
N LEU A 104 -0.17 6.84 4.00
CA LEU A 104 0.33 5.60 3.45
C LEU A 104 1.86 5.59 3.59
N ILE A 105 2.43 4.51 4.12
CA ILE A 105 3.88 4.30 4.20
C ILE A 105 4.20 2.94 3.60
N LEU A 106 5.05 2.97 2.58
CA LEU A 106 5.52 1.81 1.84
C LEU A 106 7.02 1.62 2.10
N GLN A 107 7.41 0.46 2.58
CA GLN A 107 8.81 0.12 2.85
C GLN A 107 9.26 -1.03 1.94
N CYS A 108 10.32 -0.83 1.18
CA CYS A 108 11.02 -1.91 0.49
C CYS A 108 12.23 -2.36 1.32
N GLN A 109 12.50 -3.66 1.37
CA GLN A 109 13.68 -4.20 2.06
C GLN A 109 14.96 -4.09 1.21
N SER A 110 14.84 -4.13 -0.13
CA SER A 110 15.98 -4.09 -1.04
C SER A 110 15.58 -3.43 -2.37
N PRO A 111 16.17 -2.28 -2.75
CA PRO A 111 16.98 -1.41 -1.89
C PRO A 111 16.13 -0.88 -0.72
N TYR A 112 16.76 -0.54 0.41
CA TYR A 112 16.04 -0.05 1.59
C TYR A 112 15.40 1.32 1.30
N LEU A 113 14.17 1.29 0.77
CA LEU A 113 13.47 2.46 0.24
C LEU A 113 12.14 2.65 0.96
N ARG A 114 11.95 3.82 1.56
CA ARG A 114 10.73 4.18 2.29
C ARG A 114 10.00 5.32 1.58
N LYS A 115 8.85 5.03 0.98
CA LYS A 115 7.98 6.03 0.36
C LYS A 115 6.85 6.40 1.33
N GLU A 116 6.78 7.68 1.67
CA GLU A 116 5.74 8.23 2.55
C GLU A 116 4.77 9.07 1.75
N PHE A 117 3.49 8.90 2.01
CA PHE A 117 2.44 9.59 1.29
C PHE A 117 1.39 10.18 2.21
N THR A 118 0.83 11.30 1.78
CA THR A 118 -0.38 11.89 2.36
C THR A 118 -1.54 11.76 1.39
N ARG A 119 -2.76 11.61 1.90
CA ARG A 119 -3.95 11.54 1.05
C ARG A 119 -4.07 12.84 0.23
N HIS A 120 -4.32 12.71 -1.06
CA HIS A 120 -4.71 13.84 -1.90
C HIS A 120 -6.20 14.11 -1.69
N ASN A 121 -6.55 15.35 -1.37
CA ASN A 121 -7.91 15.76 -1.05
C ASN A 121 -8.80 15.76 -2.30
#